data_AF-A0A7Y0S632-F1
#
_entry.id   AF-A0A7Y0S632-F1
#
_cell.length_a   1.000
_cell.length_b   1.000
_cell.length_c   1.000
_cell.angle_alpha   90.00
_cell.angle_beta   90.00
_cell.angle_gamma   90.00
#
_symmetry.space_group_name_H-M   'P 1'
#
loop_
_entity.id
_entity.type
_entity.pdbx_description
1 polymer ?
#
loop_
_entity_poly.entity_id
_entity_poly.type
_entity_poly.pdbx_seq_one_letter_code
_entity_poly.pdbx_strand_id
1 'polypeptide(L)'
;VAEGYLNSQKGSGLYVAVELPEQYLPEPSSVQRDSSPKAHFDINRAFAPGVPDLDAFPMAQWQKLLTRHMSRTCLLGNQDIQGSWALRCALADYLASSRSVNCSPERIIITSGAQQALSIATMVVLKQGDKVLMEQPGYA
;
A
#
# COMPACT_ATOMS: atom_id res chain seq x y z
N VAL A 1 24.15 25.71 8.15
CA VAL A 1 24.29 26.89 7.27
C VAL A 1 22.99 27.13 6.51
N ALA A 2 22.51 26.22 5.65
CA ALA A 2 21.28 26.44 4.87
C ALA A 2 20.01 26.62 5.74
N GLU A 3 19.86 25.82 6.80
CA GLU A 3 18.69 25.87 7.70
C GLU A 3 18.94 26.70 8.97
N GLY A 4 20.06 27.42 9.07
CA GLY A 4 20.37 28.27 10.22
C GLY A 4 20.94 27.57 11.47
N TYR A 5 20.96 26.23 11.54
CA TYR A 5 21.48 25.49 12.71
C TYR A 5 23.02 25.46 12.88
N LEU A 6 23.77 25.85 11.84
CA LEU A 6 25.23 25.83 11.87
C LEU A 6 25.79 27.12 11.25
N ASN A 7 26.76 27.73 11.91
CA ASN A 7 27.55 28.85 11.43
C ASN A 7 28.90 28.36 10.91
N SER A 8 29.31 28.83 9.72
CA SER A 8 30.64 28.53 9.18
C SER A 8 31.58 29.71 9.40
N GLN A 9 32.76 29.44 9.94
CA GLN A 9 33.84 30.43 10.05
C GLN A 9 34.98 30.03 9.11
N LYS A 10 35.33 30.93 8.19
CA LYS A 10 36.35 30.67 7.16
C LYS A 10 37.69 30.31 7.81
N GLY A 11 38.19 29.11 7.53
CA GLY A 11 39.44 28.58 8.08
C GLY A 11 39.34 27.88 9.44
N SER A 12 38.17 27.87 10.09
CA SER A 12 38.00 27.31 11.45
C SER A 12 36.88 26.24 11.55
N GLY A 13 36.12 26.01 10.47
CA GLY A 13 35.15 24.92 10.40
C GLY A 13 33.69 25.36 10.59
N LEU A 14 32.87 24.42 11.08
CA LEU A 14 31.43 24.60 11.32
C LEU A 14 31.16 24.54 12.83
N TYR A 15 30.38 25.50 13.32
CA TYR A 15 29.96 25.62 14.71
C TYR A 15 28.44 25.61 14.79
N VAL A 16 27.90 25.13 15.91
CA VAL A 16 26.45 25.20 16.18
C VAL A 16 26.06 26.66 16.35
N ALA A 17 24.96 27.08 15.70
CA ALA A 17 24.45 28.44 15.85
C ALA A 17 24.01 28.68 17.29
N VAL A 18 24.42 29.81 17.88
CA VAL A 18 24.12 30.16 19.28
C VAL A 18 22.64 30.46 19.47
N GLU A 19 22.03 31.10 18.49
CA GLU A 19 20.59 31.33 18.43
C GLU A 19 19.99 30.34 17.45
N LEU A 20 19.31 29.34 18.00
CA LEU A 20 18.69 28.30 17.20
C LEU A 20 17.41 28.87 16.56
N PRO A 21 17.13 28.57 15.29
CA PRO A 21 15.94 29.06 14.60
C PRO A 21 14.68 28.28 15.02
N GLU A 22 14.48 28.09 16.33
CA GLU A 22 13.36 27.36 16.94
C GLU A 22 12.01 28.04 16.70
N GLN A 23 12.01 29.32 16.32
CA GLN A 23 10.81 30.07 15.90
C GLN A 23 10.08 29.47 14.68
N TYR A 24 10.73 28.62 13.90
CA TYR A 24 10.08 27.86 12.81
C TYR A 24 9.51 26.52 13.27
N LEU A 25 9.83 26.09 14.50
CA LEU A 25 9.26 24.88 15.06
C LEU A 25 7.87 25.23 15.61
N PRO A 26 6.83 24.49 15.23
CA PRO A 26 5.55 24.61 15.91
C PRO A 26 5.75 24.27 17.40
N GLU A 27 5.20 25.10 18.28
CA GLU A 27 5.04 24.78 19.70
C GLU A 27 4.47 23.36 19.80
N PRO A 28 5.12 22.43 20.53
CA PRO A 28 4.60 21.09 20.65
C PRO A 28 3.26 21.19 21.39
N SER A 29 2.16 21.11 20.63
CA SER A 29 0.85 20.91 21.20
C SER A 29 0.95 19.68 22.08
N SER A 30 0.69 19.84 23.38
CA SER A 30 0.63 18.74 24.33
C SER A 30 -0.58 17.87 23.98
N VAL A 31 -0.41 17.03 22.96
CA VAL A 31 -1.33 15.95 22.65
C VAL A 31 -1.26 15.06 23.88
N GLN A 32 -2.28 15.15 24.73
CA GLN A 32 -2.51 14.19 25.79
C GLN A 32 -2.60 12.83 25.10
N ARG A 33 -1.50 12.08 25.11
CA ARG A 33 -1.51 10.70 24.64
C ARG A 33 -2.42 10.00 25.61
N ASP A 34 -3.58 9.59 25.10
CA ASP A 34 -4.44 8.64 25.78
C ASP A 34 -3.56 7.41 26.11
N SER A 35 -3.17 7.32 27.38
CA SER A 35 -2.29 6.29 27.92
C SER A 35 -3.09 5.04 28.30
N SER A 36 -4.38 5.01 27.97
CA SER A 36 -5.17 3.81 28.09
C SER A 36 -4.49 2.68 27.30
N PRO A 37 -4.23 1.52 27.93
CA PRO A 37 -3.74 0.37 27.20
C PRO A 37 -4.79 0.00 26.17
N LYS A 38 -4.52 0.33 24.90
CA LYS A 38 -5.35 -0.14 23.79
C LYS A 38 -5.36 -1.65 23.88
N ALA A 39 -6.54 -2.24 24.06
CA ALA A 39 -6.69 -3.68 24.00
C ALA A 39 -6.06 -4.14 22.68
N HIS A 40 -5.02 -4.96 22.76
CA HIS A 40 -4.43 -5.60 21.59
C HIS A 40 -5.48 -6.58 21.05
N PHE A 41 -6.28 -6.10 20.11
CA PHE A 41 -7.22 -6.94 19.41
C PHE A 41 -6.43 -7.75 18.38
N ASP A 42 -6.26 -9.04 18.65
CA ASP A 42 -5.68 -9.94 17.66
C ASP A 42 -6.69 -10.17 16.55
N ILE A 43 -6.47 -9.44 15.44
CA ILE A 43 -7.29 -9.53 14.24
C ILE A 43 -7.14 -10.89 13.50
N ASN A 44 -6.23 -11.76 13.96
CA ASN A 44 -6.01 -13.10 13.41
C ASN A 44 -6.43 -14.22 14.38
N ARG A 45 -7.19 -13.89 15.43
CA ARG A 45 -7.70 -14.91 16.37
C ARG A 45 -8.61 -15.91 15.65
N ALA A 46 -8.74 -17.11 16.20
CA ALA A 46 -9.70 -18.11 15.73
C ALA A 46 -11.10 -17.49 15.50
N PHE A 47 -11.70 -17.83 14.36
CA PHE A 47 -12.97 -17.28 13.85
C PHE A 47 -12.95 -15.80 13.43
N ALA A 48 -11.77 -15.17 13.32
CA ALA A 48 -11.66 -13.86 12.67
C ALA A 48 -12.04 -13.97 11.17
N PRO A 49 -13.01 -13.19 10.68
CA PRO A 49 -13.38 -13.20 9.27
C PRO A 49 -12.26 -12.60 8.42
N GLY A 50 -12.06 -13.12 7.21
CA GLY A 50 -11.12 -12.56 6.25
C GLY A 50 -9.65 -12.94 6.45
N VAL A 51 -9.32 -13.77 7.44
CA VAL A 51 -7.97 -14.32 7.63
C VAL A 51 -7.94 -15.75 7.07
N PRO A 52 -7.16 -16.02 6.01
CA PRO A 52 -7.00 -17.37 5.49
C PRO A 52 -6.14 -18.22 6.45
N ASP A 53 -6.15 -19.53 6.25
CA ASP A 53 -5.22 -20.43 6.94
C ASP A 53 -3.77 -20.09 6.53
N LEU A 54 -3.03 -19.51 7.48
CA LEU A 54 -1.65 -19.06 7.27
C LEU A 54 -0.66 -20.23 7.24
N ASP A 55 -0.97 -21.33 7.93
CA ASP A 55 -0.12 -22.52 7.98
C ASP A 55 -0.24 -23.35 6.69
N ALA A 56 -1.38 -23.26 6.01
CA ALA A 56 -1.59 -23.88 4.70
C ALA A 56 -0.86 -23.19 3.54
N PHE A 57 -0.33 -21.97 3.74
CA PHE A 57 0.34 -21.24 2.68
C PHE A 57 1.67 -21.93 2.29
N PRO A 58 1.92 -22.22 0.99
CA PRO A 58 3.07 -23.02 0.56
C PRO A 58 4.38 -22.19 0.54
N MET A 59 4.89 -21.84 1.72
CA MET A 59 6.05 -20.95 1.90
C MET A 59 7.29 -21.41 1.14
N ALA A 60 7.62 -22.72 1.18
CA ALA A 60 8.79 -23.25 0.50
C ALA A 60 8.73 -23.09 -1.03
N GLN A 61 7.55 -23.33 -1.62
CA GLN A 61 7.34 -23.16 -3.05
C GLN A 61 7.36 -21.68 -3.45
N TRP A 62 6.73 -20.83 -2.63
CA TRP A 62 6.75 -19.38 -2.83
C TRP A 62 8.16 -18.80 -2.83
N GLN A 63 8.97 -19.15 -1.82
CA GLN A 63 10.37 -18.72 -1.72
C GLN A 63 11.19 -19.16 -2.93
N LYS A 64 11.03 -20.43 -3.36
CA LYS A 64 11.73 -20.95 -4.54
C LYS A 64 11.42 -20.13 -5.80
N LEU A 65 10.15 -19.76 -6.02
CA LEU A 65 9.74 -18.94 -7.16
C LEU A 65 10.24 -17.51 -7.05
N LEU A 66 10.18 -16.92 -5.86
CA LEU A 66 10.68 -15.56 -5.61
C LEU A 66 12.18 -15.47 -5.90
N THR A 67 13.00 -16.37 -5.32
CA THR A 67 14.45 -16.42 -5.58
C THR A 67 14.76 -16.65 -7.05
N ARG A 68 14.01 -17.53 -7.73
CA ARG A 68 14.20 -17.79 -9.17
C ARG A 68 13.98 -16.54 -10.03
N HIS A 69 13.13 -15.62 -9.61
CA HIS A 69 12.70 -14.48 -10.41
C HIS A 69 13.25 -13.13 -9.95
N MET A 70 13.87 -13.07 -8.77
CA MET A 70 14.40 -11.84 -8.17
C MET A 70 15.48 -11.14 -9.01
N SER A 71 16.24 -11.87 -9.83
CA SER A 71 17.28 -11.30 -10.70
C SER A 71 16.75 -10.64 -11.98
N ARG A 72 15.43 -10.70 -12.23
CA ARG A 72 14.81 -10.11 -13.43
C ARG A 72 14.79 -8.59 -13.30
N THR A 73 15.72 -7.92 -13.96
CA THR A 73 15.82 -6.46 -13.99
C THR A 73 14.56 -5.78 -14.53
N CYS A 74 13.81 -6.43 -15.42
CA CYS A 74 12.54 -5.91 -15.94
C CYS A 74 11.46 -5.71 -14.86
N LEU A 75 11.60 -6.33 -13.69
CA LEU A 75 10.67 -6.15 -12.55
C LEU A 75 11.09 -5.00 -11.62
N LEU A 76 12.30 -4.48 -11.76
CA LEU A 76 12.87 -3.47 -10.84
C LEU A 76 12.52 -2.03 -11.22
N GLY A 77 12.02 -1.82 -12.45
CA GLY A 77 11.62 -0.51 -12.95
C GLY A 77 10.12 -0.29 -12.90
N ASN A 78 9.72 0.96 -13.22
CA ASN A 78 8.32 1.32 -13.39
C ASN A 78 7.64 0.37 -14.39
N GLN A 79 6.48 -0.12 -14.00
CA GLN A 79 5.61 -0.92 -14.87
C GLN A 79 4.51 -0.03 -15.47
N ASP A 80 3.76 -0.60 -16.40
CA ASP A 80 2.48 -0.04 -16.85
C ASP A 80 1.60 0.31 -15.63
N ILE A 81 0.88 1.43 -15.72
CA ILE A 81 -0.04 1.90 -14.67
C ILE A 81 -1.14 0.88 -14.33
N GLN A 82 -1.49 0.00 -15.28
CA GLN A 82 -2.43 -1.11 -15.09
C GLN A 82 -1.79 -2.33 -14.42
N GLY A 83 -0.48 -2.29 -14.19
CA GLY A 83 0.33 -3.41 -13.69
C GLY A 83 0.98 -4.22 -14.80
N SER A 84 1.85 -5.15 -14.37
CA SER A 84 2.70 -5.95 -15.27
C SER A 84 1.87 -6.67 -16.35
N TRP A 85 2.25 -6.48 -17.62
CA TRP A 85 1.61 -7.14 -18.75
C TRP A 85 1.61 -8.67 -18.63
N ALA A 86 2.74 -9.26 -18.25
CA ALA A 86 2.86 -10.71 -18.10
C ALA A 86 1.92 -11.27 -17.01
N LEU A 87 1.72 -10.52 -15.92
CA LEU A 87 0.77 -10.88 -14.87
C LEU A 87 -0.67 -10.82 -15.39
N ARG A 88 -1.01 -9.77 -16.16
CA ARG A 88 -2.35 -9.62 -16.75
C ARG A 88 -2.67 -10.75 -17.74
N CYS A 89 -1.71 -11.17 -18.58
CA CYS A 89 -1.88 -12.34 -19.44
C CYS A 89 -2.16 -13.62 -18.63
N ALA A 90 -1.33 -13.90 -17.62
CA ALA A 90 -1.51 -15.09 -16.79
C ALA A 90 -2.85 -15.08 -16.03
N LEU A 91 -3.31 -13.91 -15.59
CA LEU A 91 -4.60 -13.76 -14.94
C LEU A 91 -5.78 -13.93 -15.89
N ALA A 92 -5.70 -13.43 -17.14
CA ALA A 92 -6.73 -13.63 -18.14
C ALA A 92 -6.97 -15.14 -18.39
N ASP A 93 -5.90 -15.90 -18.58
CA ASP A 93 -5.98 -17.36 -18.75
C ASP A 93 -6.56 -18.05 -17.51
N TYR A 94 -6.08 -17.68 -16.32
CA TYR A 94 -6.55 -18.25 -15.06
C TYR A 94 -8.03 -17.94 -14.79
N LEU A 95 -8.48 -16.73 -15.07
CA LEU A 95 -9.87 -16.30 -14.86
C LEU A 95 -10.81 -16.98 -15.84
N ALA A 96 -10.37 -17.20 -17.09
CA ALA A 96 -11.11 -17.98 -18.07
C ALA A 96 -11.31 -19.43 -17.58
N SER A 97 -10.24 -20.07 -17.08
CA SER A 97 -10.33 -21.47 -16.63
C SER A 97 -11.04 -21.66 -15.29
N SER A 98 -10.83 -20.76 -14.32
CA SER A 98 -11.33 -20.93 -12.95
C SER A 98 -12.73 -20.35 -12.72
N ARG A 99 -13.11 -19.32 -13.48
CA ARG A 99 -14.35 -18.56 -13.27
C ARG A 99 -15.15 -18.33 -14.54
N SER A 100 -14.74 -18.90 -15.68
CA SER A 100 -15.40 -18.68 -16.99
C SER A 100 -15.51 -17.20 -17.37
N VAL A 101 -14.59 -16.37 -16.88
CA VAL A 101 -14.55 -14.94 -17.19
C VAL A 101 -13.83 -14.76 -18.52
N ASN A 102 -14.54 -14.23 -19.52
CA ASN A 102 -13.94 -13.86 -20.81
C ASN A 102 -13.42 -12.42 -20.74
N CYS A 103 -12.15 -12.24 -20.36
CA CYS A 103 -11.49 -10.94 -20.35
C CYS A 103 -10.14 -10.99 -21.06
N SER A 104 -9.84 -9.93 -21.81
CA SER A 104 -8.50 -9.76 -22.41
C SER A 104 -7.56 -9.08 -21.41
N PRO A 105 -6.24 -9.27 -21.51
CA PRO A 105 -5.27 -8.68 -20.57
C PRO A 105 -5.32 -7.14 -20.50
N GLU A 106 -5.77 -6.46 -21.56
CA GLU A 106 -5.98 -5.01 -21.63
C GLU A 106 -7.16 -4.53 -20.77
N ARG A 107 -8.03 -5.42 -20.31
CA ARG A 107 -9.18 -5.11 -19.44
C ARG A 107 -8.94 -5.46 -17.98
N ILE A 108 -7.69 -5.79 -17.61
CA ILE A 108 -7.30 -6.13 -16.24
C ILE A 108 -6.47 -4.98 -15.68
N ILE A 109 -6.87 -4.50 -14.49
CA ILE A 109 -6.09 -3.53 -13.71
C ILE A 109 -5.66 -4.23 -12.42
N ILE A 110 -4.35 -4.26 -12.15
CA ILE A 110 -3.80 -4.80 -10.92
C ILE A 110 -3.91 -3.76 -9.81
N THR A 111 -4.47 -4.17 -8.66
CA THR A 111 -4.64 -3.30 -7.49
C THR A 111 -4.05 -3.94 -6.24
N SER A 112 -3.75 -3.13 -5.23
CA SER A 112 -3.32 -3.52 -3.90
C SER A 112 -4.48 -3.97 -3.00
N GLY A 113 -5.56 -4.51 -3.59
CA GLY A 113 -6.72 -5.02 -2.87
C GLY A 113 -8.07 -4.52 -3.41
N ALA A 114 -9.14 -5.05 -2.83
CA ALA A 114 -10.52 -4.81 -3.26
C ALA A 114 -10.96 -3.35 -3.03
N GLN A 115 -10.55 -2.72 -1.93
CA GLN A 115 -10.90 -1.32 -1.64
C GLN A 115 -10.36 -0.35 -2.70
N GLN A 116 -9.10 -0.54 -3.13
CA GLN A 116 -8.52 0.28 -4.20
C GLN A 116 -9.25 0.03 -5.54
N ALA A 117 -9.56 -1.23 -5.85
CA ALA A 117 -10.31 -1.57 -7.06
C ALA A 117 -11.70 -0.91 -7.07
N LEU A 118 -12.42 -0.97 -5.95
CA LEU A 118 -13.72 -0.34 -5.82
C LEU A 118 -13.63 1.19 -5.94
N SER A 119 -12.63 1.81 -5.31
CA SER A 119 -12.39 3.26 -5.42
C SER A 119 -12.13 3.70 -6.87
N ILE A 120 -11.29 2.95 -7.61
CA ILE A 120 -11.06 3.24 -9.04
C ILE A 120 -12.35 3.07 -9.84
N ALA A 121 -13.09 1.97 -9.61
CA ALA A 121 -14.33 1.71 -10.31
C ALA A 121 -15.38 2.81 -10.06
N THR A 122 -15.53 3.27 -8.83
CA THR A 122 -16.49 4.34 -8.49
C THR A 122 -16.07 5.68 -9.07
N MET A 123 -14.78 6.03 -9.03
CA MET A 123 -14.27 7.27 -9.65
C MET A 123 -14.49 7.32 -11.17
N VAL A 124 -14.45 6.17 -11.84
CA VAL A 124 -14.63 6.07 -13.30
C VAL A 124 -16.10 6.05 -13.70
N VAL A 125 -16.94 5.38 -12.92
CA VAL A 125 -18.34 5.09 -13.30
C VAL A 125 -19.33 6.09 -12.73
N LEU A 126 -19.09 6.63 -11.53
CA LEU A 126 -20.06 7.44 -10.80
C LEU A 126 -19.79 8.94 -10.93
N LYS A 127 -20.86 9.71 -10.86
CA LYS A 127 -20.86 11.16 -10.73
C LYS A 127 -21.40 11.58 -9.36
N GLN A 128 -21.13 12.82 -8.99
CA GLN A 128 -21.68 13.40 -7.77
C GLN A 128 -23.21 13.36 -7.82
N GLY A 129 -23.83 12.75 -6.79
CA GLY A 129 -25.28 12.61 -6.68
C GLY A 129 -25.83 11.26 -7.19
N ASP A 130 -25.01 10.42 -7.82
CA ASP A 130 -25.43 9.07 -8.20
C ASP A 130 -25.73 8.22 -6.97
N LYS A 131 -26.72 7.33 -7.11
CA LYS A 131 -27.12 6.39 -6.07
C LYS A 131 -26.55 5.01 -6.37
N VAL A 132 -26.00 4.35 -5.35
CA VAL A 132 -25.45 2.99 -5.45
C VAL A 132 -26.33 2.05 -4.61
N LEU A 133 -26.67 0.90 -5.16
CA LEU A 133 -27.37 -0.17 -4.43
C LEU A 133 -26.33 -1.09 -3.80
N MET A 134 -26.51 -1.42 -2.51
CA MET A 134 -25.64 -2.31 -1.75
C MET A 134 -26.47 -3.41 -1.09
N GLU A 135 -25.88 -4.59 -0.96
CA GLU A 135 -26.48 -5.71 -0.22
C GLU A 135 -26.63 -5.36 1.27
N GLN A 136 -27.68 -5.88 1.92
CA GLN A 136 -27.96 -5.67 3.34
C GLN A 136 -28.29 -7.01 4.02
N PRO A 137 -27.39 -7.57 4.87
CA PRO A 137 -26.04 -7.10 5.19
C PRO A 137 -25.06 -7.29 4.03
N GLY A 138 -24.04 -6.43 3.93
CA GLY A 138 -23.02 -6.47 2.88
C GLY A 138 -21.61 -6.19 3.39
N TYR A 139 -20.67 -6.01 2.47
CA TYR A 139 -19.29 -5.60 2.78
C TYR A 139 -19.26 -4.17 3.33
N ALA A 140 -18.86 -4.01 4.60
CA ALA A 140 -18.83 -2.75 5.33
C ALA A 140 -17.44 -2.11 5.36
#